data_AF-A0A2D6MIC9-F1
#
_entry.id   AF-A0A2D6MIC9-F1
#
_cell.length_a   1.000
_cell.length_b   1.000
_cell.length_c   1.000
_cell.angle_alpha   90.00
_cell.angle_beta   90.00
_cell.angle_gamma   90.00
#
_symmetry.space_group_name_H-M   'P 1'
#
loop_
_entity.id
_entity.type
_entity.pdbx_description
1 polymer ?
#
loop_
_entity_poly.entity_id
_entity_poly.type
_entity_poly.pdbx_seq_one_letter_code
_entity_poly.pdbx_strand_id
1 'polypeptide(L)'
;MGAQLDEVEREISVGDLVAVFGRTLSTEGETKRHTSLARVLYVGMNDIIVREDCVSGRIFNVSKTRCVTILEEGIDPAAGLLIPQIGDLVACMSDRFSKEKTQTGILIEIIDVPARYIMATIIQGDTTETCSFNDLIVLSRNT
;
A
#
# COMPACT_ATOMS: atom_id res chain seq x y z
N MET A 1 8.50 12.06 -34.50
CA MET A 1 8.84 13.03 -33.46
C MET A 1 8.41 12.42 -32.13
N GLY A 2 9.34 11.83 -31.39
CA GLY A 2 9.05 11.23 -30.08
C GLY A 2 9.00 12.32 -29.03
N ALA A 3 7.97 12.29 -28.18
CA ALA A 3 7.88 13.19 -27.03
C ALA A 3 9.01 12.84 -26.05
N GLN A 4 9.96 13.77 -25.88
CA GLN A 4 10.87 13.78 -24.73
C GLN A 4 10.03 14.16 -23.52
N LEU A 5 9.83 13.19 -22.63
CA LEU A 5 9.42 13.48 -21.26
C LEU A 5 10.66 14.02 -20.56
N ASP A 6 10.80 15.34 -20.52
CA ASP A 6 11.72 15.99 -19.59
C ASP A 6 11.13 15.80 -18.18
N GLU A 7 11.50 14.69 -17.52
CA GLU A 7 11.32 14.57 -16.08
C GLU A 7 12.19 15.63 -15.42
N VAL A 8 11.58 16.73 -14.99
CA VAL A 8 12.23 17.71 -14.12
C VAL A 8 12.60 16.97 -12.84
N GLU A 9 13.87 16.62 -12.67
CA GLU A 9 14.39 16.03 -11.45
C GLU A 9 14.15 17.02 -10.29
N ARG A 10 13.09 16.78 -9.51
CA ARG A 10 12.81 17.53 -8.28
C ARG A 10 13.93 17.23 -7.28
N GLU A 11 14.52 18.29 -6.74
CA GLU A 11 15.54 18.16 -5.70
C GLU A 11 14.93 17.55 -4.42
N ILE A 12 15.58 16.49 -3.91
CA ILE A 12 15.16 15.77 -2.71
C ILE A 12 15.25 16.70 -1.50
N SER A 13 14.14 16.84 -0.77
CA SER A 13 14.01 17.69 0.41
C SER A 13 13.70 16.89 1.68
N VAL A 14 13.92 17.49 2.86
CA VAL A 14 13.53 16.89 4.14
C VAL A 14 12.01 16.70 4.18
N GLY A 15 11.57 15.52 4.62
CA GLY A 15 10.16 15.15 4.70
C GLY A 15 9.61 14.44 3.45
N ASP A 16 10.31 14.51 2.31
CA ASP A 16 9.93 13.80 1.09
C ASP A 16 9.87 12.28 1.34
N LEU A 17 8.91 11.63 0.69
CA LEU A 17 8.88 10.17 0.55
C LEU A 17 9.76 9.78 -0.65
N VAL A 18 10.65 8.81 -0.44
CA VAL A 18 11.57 8.32 -1.48
C VAL A 18 11.52 6.80 -1.59
N ALA A 19 11.63 6.28 -2.82
CA ALA A 19 11.98 4.89 -3.08
C ALA A 19 13.50 4.75 -3.05
N VAL A 20 14.01 3.89 -2.19
CA VAL A 20 15.44 3.58 -2.05
C VAL A 20 15.75 2.25 -2.71
N PHE A 21 16.60 2.27 -3.74
CA PHE A 21 16.98 1.08 -4.49
C PHE A 21 18.32 0.53 -4.01
N GLY A 22 18.39 -0.78 -3.77
CA GLY A 22 19.60 -1.44 -3.35
C GLY A 22 19.77 -2.84 -3.92
N ARG A 23 20.98 -3.36 -3.72
CA ARG A 23 21.37 -4.71 -4.15
C ARG A 23 22.10 -5.38 -3.00
N THR A 24 21.70 -6.60 -2.68
CA THR A 24 22.42 -7.46 -1.76
C THR A 24 23.05 -8.56 -2.57
N LEU A 25 24.37 -8.71 -2.46
CA LEU A 25 25.09 -9.88 -2.95
C LEU A 25 24.99 -10.96 -1.89
N SER A 26 24.35 -12.08 -2.20
CA SER A 26 24.43 -13.26 -1.35
C SER A 26 25.82 -13.88 -1.46
N THR A 27 26.20 -14.67 -0.47
CA THR A 27 27.44 -15.48 -0.47
C THR A 27 27.48 -16.48 -1.63
N GLU A 28 26.34 -16.79 -2.24
CA GLU A 28 26.19 -17.69 -3.39
C GLU A 28 26.29 -16.94 -4.74
N GLY A 29 26.56 -15.63 -4.72
CA GLY A 29 26.69 -14.81 -5.93
C GLY A 29 25.36 -14.31 -6.50
N GLU A 30 24.22 -14.61 -5.85
CA GLU A 30 22.94 -14.07 -6.26
C GLU A 30 22.80 -12.59 -5.87
N THR A 31 22.46 -11.76 -6.84
CA THR A 31 22.18 -10.33 -6.59
C THR A 31 20.67 -10.14 -6.40
N LYS A 32 20.22 -9.95 -5.16
CA LYS A 32 18.84 -9.58 -4.87
C LYS A 32 18.68 -8.07 -4.91
N ARG A 33 17.84 -7.58 -5.81
CA ARG A 33 17.40 -6.17 -5.79
C ARG A 33 16.38 -6.01 -4.67
N HIS A 34 16.56 -4.99 -3.85
CA HIS A 34 15.58 -4.60 -2.85
C HIS A 34 15.20 -3.14 -3.07
N THR A 35 13.93 -2.84 -2.86
CA THR A 35 13.38 -1.50 -2.89
C THR A 35 12.68 -1.27 -1.56
N SER A 36 13.04 -0.19 -0.85
CA SER A 36 12.38 0.22 0.39
C SER A 36 11.75 1.59 0.19
N LEU A 37 10.55 1.81 0.73
CA LEU A 37 9.98 3.14 0.90
C LEU A 37 10.56 3.77 2.16
N ALA A 38 10.98 5.03 2.10
CA ALA A 38 11.55 5.71 3.24
C ALA A 38 11.27 7.22 3.21
N ARG A 39 11.16 7.83 4.38
CA ARG A 39 11.00 9.28 4.53
C ARG A 39 12.33 9.95 4.83
N VAL A 40 12.62 11.05 4.14
CA VAL A 40 13.88 11.80 4.29
C VAL A 40 13.90 12.57 5.61
N LEU A 41 14.91 12.31 6.43
CA LEU A 41 15.14 13.00 7.70
C LEU A 41 16.15 14.15 7.54
N TYR A 42 17.22 13.94 6.79
CA TYR A 42 18.25 14.94 6.53
C TYR A 42 18.80 14.83 5.12
N VAL A 43 19.18 15.97 4.53
CA VAL A 43 19.74 16.07 3.19
C VAL A 43 21.17 16.59 3.27
N GLY A 44 22.13 15.76 2.88
CA GLY A 44 23.53 16.13 2.68
C GLY A 44 23.80 16.59 1.25
N MET A 45 25.08 16.79 0.92
CA MET A 45 25.48 17.21 -0.43
C MET A 45 25.20 16.09 -1.45
N ASN A 46 25.65 14.86 -1.16
CA ASN A 46 25.56 13.70 -2.06
C ASN A 46 24.68 12.57 -1.51
N ASP A 47 24.39 12.62 -0.23
CA ASP A 47 23.70 11.57 0.53
C ASP A 47 22.53 12.16 1.32
N ILE A 48 21.69 11.26 1.83
CA ILE A 48 20.53 11.56 2.65
C ILE A 48 20.44 10.55 3.80
N ILE A 49 19.87 10.99 4.92
CA ILE A 49 19.49 10.10 6.01
C ILE A 49 17.98 9.88 5.90
N VAL A 50 17.57 8.61 5.85
CA VAL A 50 16.17 8.22 5.68
C VAL A 50 15.72 7.29 6.81
N ARG A 51 14.40 7.21 7.01
CA ARG A 51 13.74 6.20 7.85
C ARG A 51 12.79 5.38 7.00
N GLU A 52 12.90 4.05 7.03
CA GLU A 52 11.95 3.18 6.31
C GLU A 52 10.51 3.41 6.77
N ASP A 53 9.59 3.39 5.82
CA ASP A 53 8.16 3.58 6.07
C ASP A 53 7.50 2.24 6.46
N CYS A 54 7.88 1.73 7.63
CA CYS A 54 7.29 0.53 8.23
C CYS A 54 7.30 0.63 9.77
N VAL A 55 6.53 -0.24 10.44
CA VAL A 55 6.28 -0.17 11.91
C VAL A 55 7.57 -0.19 12.74
N SER A 56 8.63 -0.85 12.26
CA SER A 56 9.96 -0.94 12.91
C SER A 56 11.06 -0.26 12.09
N GLY A 57 10.69 0.75 11.29
CA GLY A 57 11.53 1.35 10.27
C GLY A 57 12.95 1.71 10.72
N ARG A 58 13.94 1.17 10.01
CA ARG A 58 15.36 1.43 10.30
C ARG A 58 15.76 2.80 9.77
N ILE A 59 16.70 3.44 10.47
CA ILE A 59 17.34 4.68 10.02
C ILE A 59 18.69 4.32 9.40
N PHE A 60 18.95 4.81 8.18
CA PHE A 60 20.22 4.58 7.49
C PHE A 60 20.57 5.73 6.54
N ASN A 61 21.84 5.79 6.14
CA ASN A 61 22.36 6.72 5.15
C ASN A 61 22.32 6.07 3.76
N VAL A 62 21.91 6.84 2.75
CA VAL A 62 21.97 6.42 1.34
C VAL A 62 22.33 7.56 0.40
N SER A 63 23.01 7.22 -0.71
CA SER A 63 23.30 8.16 -1.81
C SER A 63 22.01 8.67 -2.47
N LYS A 64 21.98 9.97 -2.80
CA LYS A 64 20.88 10.58 -3.57
C LYS A 64 20.63 9.85 -4.89
N THR A 65 21.69 9.37 -5.56
CA THR A 65 21.61 8.63 -6.83
C THR A 65 20.88 7.29 -6.75
N ARG A 66 20.62 6.78 -5.54
CA ARG A 66 19.87 5.55 -5.30
C ARG A 66 18.41 5.80 -4.88
N CYS A 67 17.99 7.06 -4.91
CA CYS A 67 16.69 7.48 -4.42
C CYS A 67 15.88 8.11 -5.55
N VAL A 68 14.57 7.82 -5.57
CA VAL A 68 13.60 8.50 -6.44
C VAL A 68 12.51 9.09 -5.56
N THR A 69 12.27 10.39 -5.68
CA THR A 69 11.20 11.09 -4.95
C THR A 69 9.84 10.59 -5.41
N ILE A 70 9.00 10.21 -4.47
CA ILE A 70 7.60 9.85 -4.71
C ILE A 70 6.75 11.06 -4.37
N LEU A 71 6.01 11.55 -5.35
CA LEU A 71 5.01 12.58 -5.13
C LEU A 71 3.82 11.95 -4.40
N GLU A 72 3.61 12.33 -3.14
CA GLU A 72 2.38 12.00 -2.39
C GLU A 72 1.17 12.78 -2.94
N GLU A 73 1.39 13.80 -3.78
CA GLU A 73 0.34 14.60 -4.40
C GLU A 73 -0.49 13.76 -5.38
N GLY A 74 -1.79 13.67 -5.12
CA GLY A 74 -2.77 13.08 -6.03
C GLY A 74 -3.16 11.63 -5.76
N ILE A 75 -2.58 10.99 -4.73
CA ILE A 75 -3.03 9.67 -4.28
C ILE A 75 -3.97 9.89 -3.10
N ASP A 76 -5.24 10.20 -3.37
CA ASP A 76 -6.28 9.90 -2.39
C ASP A 76 -6.40 8.37 -2.36
N PRO A 77 -6.06 7.69 -1.25
CA PRO A 77 -6.15 6.23 -1.17
C PRO A 77 -7.57 5.71 -1.41
N ALA A 78 -8.60 6.58 -1.30
CA ALA A 78 -9.97 6.26 -1.64
C ALA A 78 -10.38 6.67 -3.07
N ALA A 79 -9.55 7.39 -3.83
CA ALA A 79 -9.91 7.83 -5.18
C ALA A 79 -10.12 6.64 -6.12
N GLY A 80 -11.35 6.52 -6.62
CA GLY A 80 -11.76 5.42 -7.51
C GLY A 80 -12.11 4.12 -6.80
N LEU A 81 -11.97 4.03 -5.47
CA LEU A 81 -12.49 2.91 -4.70
C LEU A 81 -13.99 3.07 -4.47
N LEU A 82 -14.76 2.03 -4.77
CA LEU A 82 -16.16 1.98 -4.42
C LEU A 82 -16.29 1.66 -2.94
N ILE A 83 -16.95 2.54 -2.18
CA ILE A 83 -17.34 2.26 -0.80
C ILE A 83 -18.45 1.17 -0.85
N PRO A 84 -18.24 0.00 -0.22
CA PRO A 84 -19.23 -1.07 -0.20
C PRO A 84 -20.55 -0.65 0.45
N GLN A 85 -21.67 -1.06 -0.14
CA GLN A 85 -23.01 -0.83 0.37
C GLN A 85 -23.77 -2.15 0.55
N ILE A 86 -24.76 -2.15 1.45
CA ILE A 86 -25.64 -3.31 1.64
C ILE A 86 -26.31 -3.65 0.29
N GLY A 87 -26.24 -4.92 -0.11
CA GLY A 87 -26.72 -5.43 -1.39
C GLY A 87 -25.66 -5.54 -2.48
N ASP A 88 -24.47 -4.96 -2.29
CA ASP A 88 -23.37 -5.11 -3.24
C ASP A 88 -22.82 -6.54 -3.24
N LEU A 89 -22.43 -7.03 -4.42
CA LEU A 89 -21.59 -8.21 -4.53
C LEU A 89 -20.15 -7.78 -4.22
N VAL A 90 -19.58 -8.34 -3.16
CA VAL A 90 -18.25 -7.97 -2.69
C VAL A 90 -17.32 -9.20 -2.64
N ALA A 91 -16.02 -8.95 -2.67
CA ALA A 91 -15.01 -9.93 -2.28
C ALA A 91 -14.26 -9.46 -1.03
N CYS A 92 -13.97 -10.38 -0.13
CA CYS A 92 -13.07 -10.19 1.00
C CYS A 92 -11.86 -11.10 0.82
N MET A 93 -10.66 -10.59 1.11
CA MET A 93 -9.47 -11.42 1.25
C MET A 93 -9.02 -11.41 2.70
N SER A 94 -8.86 -12.58 3.30
CA SER A 94 -8.26 -12.71 4.63
C SER A 94 -6.97 -13.51 4.54
N ASP A 95 -5.88 -12.98 5.10
CA ASP A 95 -4.68 -13.75 5.38
C ASP A 95 -4.68 -14.19 6.85
N ARG A 96 -5.29 -15.35 7.13
CA ARG A 96 -5.17 -16.00 8.43
C ARG A 96 -4.20 -17.16 8.31
N PHE A 97 -3.13 -17.12 9.10
CA PHE A 97 -2.11 -18.18 9.19
C PHE A 97 -1.40 -18.48 7.85
N SER A 98 -1.08 -17.46 7.06
CA SER A 98 -0.36 -17.60 5.78
C SER A 98 -1.12 -18.41 4.73
N LYS A 99 -2.45 -18.45 4.85
CA LYS A 99 -3.35 -19.00 3.85
C LYS A 99 -4.29 -17.89 3.42
N GLU A 100 -4.03 -17.36 2.24
CA GLU A 100 -4.92 -16.42 1.56
C GLU A 100 -6.24 -17.13 1.28
N LYS A 101 -7.32 -16.65 1.91
CA LYS A 101 -8.69 -17.08 1.62
C LYS A 101 -9.43 -15.91 1.02
N THR A 102 -9.83 -16.05 -0.24
CA THR A 102 -10.74 -15.11 -0.91
C THR A 102 -12.17 -15.64 -0.81
N GLN A 103 -13.08 -14.79 -0.38
CA GLN A 103 -14.50 -15.09 -0.23
C GLN A 103 -15.31 -14.05 -0.99
N THR A 104 -16.27 -14.48 -1.80
CA THR A 104 -17.20 -13.60 -2.51
C THR A 104 -18.62 -13.79 -2.02
N GLY A 105 -19.36 -12.71 -1.80
CA GLY A 105 -20.72 -12.79 -1.28
C GLY A 105 -21.45 -11.47 -1.39
N ILE A 106 -22.74 -11.47 -1.06
CA ILE A 106 -23.52 -10.23 -1.00
C ILE A 106 -23.35 -9.61 0.38
N LEU A 107 -23.00 -8.33 0.44
CA LEU A 107 -22.90 -7.59 1.69
C LEU A 107 -24.29 -7.41 2.30
N ILE A 108 -24.55 -8.01 3.45
CA ILE A 108 -25.88 -7.98 4.10
C ILE A 108 -25.91 -7.12 5.35
N GLU A 109 -24.75 -6.85 5.97
CA GLU A 109 -24.67 -6.10 7.22
C GLU A 109 -23.32 -5.37 7.33
N ILE A 110 -23.36 -4.15 7.86
CA ILE A 110 -22.18 -3.36 8.24
C ILE A 110 -22.32 -3.05 9.74
N ILE A 111 -21.34 -3.50 10.53
CA ILE A 111 -21.34 -3.34 11.99
C ILE A 111 -20.23 -2.36 12.35
N ASP A 112 -20.62 -1.14 12.72
CA ASP A 112 -19.70 -0.14 13.24
C ASP A 112 -19.58 -0.29 14.76
N VAL A 113 -18.38 -0.66 15.23
CA VAL A 113 -18.06 -0.71 16.66
C VAL A 113 -17.22 0.54 17.00
N PRO A 114 -17.81 1.53 17.70
CA PRO A 114 -17.14 2.79 17.99
C PRO A 114 -15.77 2.58 18.66
N ALA A 115 -14.77 3.28 18.16
CA ALA A 115 -13.38 3.27 18.63
C ALA A 115 -12.64 1.92 18.51
N ARG A 116 -13.19 0.93 17.78
CA ARG A 116 -12.52 -0.36 17.58
C ARG A 116 -12.27 -0.67 16.10
N TYR A 117 -13.32 -1.02 15.38
CA TYR A 117 -13.23 -1.50 13.99
C TYR A 117 -14.62 -1.56 13.37
N ILE A 118 -14.66 -1.54 12.04
CA ILE A 118 -15.88 -1.73 11.25
C ILE A 118 -15.83 -3.15 10.67
N MET A 119 -16.85 -3.95 10.95
CA MET A 119 -17.01 -5.30 10.38
C MET A 119 -18.08 -5.30 9.32
N ALA A 120 -18.05 -6.33 8.48
CA ALA A 120 -19.05 -6.60 7.48
C ALA A 120 -19.43 -8.07 7.48
N THR A 121 -20.72 -8.36 7.29
CA THR A 121 -21.23 -9.73 7.09
C THR A 121 -21.59 -9.92 5.62
N ILE A 122 -21.05 -10.95 4.99
CA ILE A 122 -21.36 -11.35 3.61
C ILE A 122 -22.10 -12.68 3.61
N ILE A 123 -23.07 -12.83 2.71
CA ILE A 123 -23.78 -14.10 2.48
C ILE A 123 -23.22 -14.81 1.23
N GLN A 124 -22.89 -16.09 1.38
CA GLN A 124 -22.41 -16.99 0.34
C GLN A 124 -23.35 -18.21 0.27
N GLY A 125 -24.31 -18.19 -0.64
CA GLY A 125 -25.35 -19.23 -0.69
C GLY A 125 -26.14 -19.25 0.63
N ASP A 126 -26.08 -20.38 1.36
CA ASP A 126 -26.79 -20.57 2.64
C ASP A 126 -25.94 -20.21 3.87
N THR A 127 -24.71 -19.71 3.67
CA THR A 127 -23.78 -19.42 4.77
C THR A 127 -23.48 -17.93 4.87
N THR A 128 -23.19 -17.46 6.08
CA THR A 128 -22.77 -16.08 6.34
C THR A 128 -21.39 -16.06 6.95
N GLU A 129 -20.57 -15.10 6.55
CA GLU A 129 -19.19 -14.93 7.02
C GLU A 129 -18.95 -13.48 7.41
N THR A 130 -18.17 -13.26 8.47
CA THR A 130 -17.89 -11.93 9.02
C THR A 130 -16.43 -11.58 8.81
N CYS A 131 -16.17 -10.40 8.25
CA CYS A 131 -14.84 -9.91 7.88
C CYS A 131 -14.67 -8.42 8.20
N SER A 132 -13.45 -7.91 8.06
CA SER A 132 -13.16 -6.48 8.18
C SER A 132 -13.80 -5.74 7.01
N PHE A 133 -14.49 -4.64 7.28
CA PHE A 133 -15.07 -3.80 6.22
C PHE A 133 -13.99 -3.21 5.30
N ASN A 134 -12.80 -2.95 5.84
CA ASN A 134 -11.68 -2.39 5.07
C ASN A 134 -11.04 -3.39 4.10
N ASP A 135 -11.35 -4.68 4.23
CA ASP A 135 -10.80 -5.74 3.38
C ASP A 135 -11.74 -6.09 2.21
N LEU A 136 -12.84 -5.32 2.05
CA LEU A 136 -13.84 -5.52 1.02
C LEU A 136 -13.53 -4.76 -0.27
N ILE A 137 -13.76 -5.43 -1.39
CA ILE A 137 -13.84 -4.80 -2.72
C ILE A 137 -15.22 -5.04 -3.33
N VAL A 138 -15.79 -4.04 -3.99
CA VAL A 138 -17.07 -4.15 -4.71
C VAL A 138 -16.83 -4.75 -6.09
N LEU A 139 -17.44 -5.91 -6.37
CA LEU A 139 -17.39 -6.60 -7.66
C LEU A 139 -18.53 -6.16 -8.59
N SER A 140 -19.71 -5.92 -8.02
CA SER A 140 -20.88 -5.45 -8.75
C SER A 140 -21.81 -4.69 -7.80
N ARG A 141 -22.37 -3.59 -8.28
CA ARG A 141 -23.36 -2.80 -7.54
C ARG A 141 -24.76 -3.22 -7.95
N ASN A 142 -25.61 -3.48 -6.96
CA ASN A 142 -27.03 -3.66 -7.22
C ASN A 142 -27.67 -2.27 -7.39
N THR A 143 -27.70 -1.76 -8.62
CA THR A 143 -28.40 -0.51 -8.99
C THR A 143 -29.80 -0.79 -9.49
#